data_AF-A0A965YBI8-F1
#
_entry.id   AF-A0A965YBI8-F1
#
_cell.length_a   1.000
_cell.length_b   1.000
_cell.length_c   1.000
_cell.angle_alpha   90.00
_cell.angle_beta   90.00
_cell.angle_gamma   90.00
#
_symmetry.space_group_name_H-M   'P 1'
#
loop_
_entity.id
_entity.type
_entity.pdbx_description
1 polymer ?
#
loop_
_entity_poly.entity_id
_entity_poly.type
_entity_poly.pdbx_seq_one_letter_code
_entity_poly.pdbx_strand_id
1 'polypeptide(L)'
;QLIEDTRIAYEEIAENFLKYYWNQVVVYKIKQDFKETKKTKLVSIIEDKTKEISELYEPFFKKKDSYKLKTELINEIYKYCLIDVIPRFQRNGKQNIYLHHAKQTVNKNQQLRYNLQQKDKRFIIVSKDAIFEIKKHYKMLFEVVILEWAKFLEKTNFTPKLIQKVEKINDPKRNSLQKYKKILLSLETTSRCFYCNKGLNLNDIHIDHFIPWSYIFDDNVWNLVLSCSNCNLIKNSSLPTLEYLNKLKMRNKEQKELYIKEEIIDNYYENCRKSGFILMSN
;
A
#
# COMPACT_ATOMS: atom_id res chain seq x y z
N GLN A 1 17.16 -31.06 0.77
CA GLN A 1 18.28 -30.10 0.83
C GLN A 1 18.75 -30.05 2.28
N LEU A 2 20.04 -30.23 2.55
CA LEU A 2 20.58 -29.93 3.88
C LEU A 2 20.35 -28.44 4.16
N ILE A 3 19.80 -28.13 5.33
CA ILE A 3 19.62 -26.74 5.77
C ILE A 3 20.90 -26.34 6.50
N GLU A 4 21.50 -25.25 6.05
CA GLU A 4 22.74 -24.69 6.60
C GLU A 4 22.48 -23.29 7.17
N ASP A 5 23.40 -22.83 8.02
CA ASP A 5 23.39 -21.45 8.51
C ASP A 5 23.44 -20.49 7.32
N THR A 6 22.48 -19.57 7.27
CA THR A 6 22.30 -18.70 6.10
C THR A 6 22.65 -17.27 6.45
N ARG A 7 23.55 -16.69 5.66
CA ARG A 7 23.85 -15.26 5.66
C ARG A 7 22.81 -14.52 4.81
N ILE A 8 22.14 -13.53 5.39
CA ILE A 8 21.18 -12.67 4.69
C ILE A 8 21.68 -11.23 4.75
N ALA A 9 21.94 -10.61 3.60
CA ALA A 9 22.40 -9.23 3.55
C ALA A 9 21.29 -8.24 3.97
N TYR A 10 21.67 -7.11 4.56
CA TYR A 10 20.69 -6.06 4.88
C TYR A 10 20.04 -5.49 3.61
N GLU A 11 20.73 -5.54 2.47
CA GLU A 11 20.18 -5.13 1.18
C GLU A 11 18.98 -5.99 0.78
N GLU A 12 19.08 -7.32 0.93
CA GLU A 12 17.98 -8.26 0.66
C GLU A 12 16.77 -8.00 1.59
N ILE A 13 17.04 -7.73 2.87
CA ILE A 13 16.00 -7.37 3.84
C ILE A 13 15.36 -6.02 3.45
N ALA A 14 16.17 -5.04 3.05
CA ALA A 14 15.68 -3.72 2.64
C ALA A 14 14.83 -3.78 1.37
N GLU A 15 15.20 -4.61 0.39
CA GLU A 15 14.36 -4.86 -0.79
C GLU A 15 12.99 -5.42 -0.39
N ASN A 16 12.98 -6.41 0.52
CA ASN A 16 11.71 -6.96 1.02
C ASN A 16 10.91 -5.89 1.77
N PHE A 17 11.52 -5.13 2.69
CA PHE A 17 10.88 -4.00 3.36
C PHE A 17 10.25 -3.03 2.35
N LEU A 18 10.99 -2.64 1.31
CA LEU A 18 10.47 -1.73 0.29
C LEU A 18 9.26 -2.35 -0.43
N LYS A 19 9.28 -3.65 -0.76
CA LYS A 19 8.13 -4.35 -1.39
C LYS A 19 6.86 -4.25 -0.56
N TYR A 20 6.94 -4.52 0.74
CA TYR A 20 5.78 -4.40 1.63
C TYR A 20 5.35 -2.92 1.80
N TYR A 21 6.27 -2.05 2.20
CA TYR A 21 5.92 -0.68 2.57
C TYR A 21 5.53 0.19 1.38
N TRP A 22 6.01 -0.08 0.16
CA TRP A 22 5.62 0.67 -1.02
C TRP A 22 4.11 0.62 -1.25
N ASN A 23 3.52 -0.57 -1.28
CA ASN A 23 2.08 -0.69 -1.53
C ASN A 23 1.25 -0.12 -0.38
N GLN A 24 1.68 -0.33 0.87
CA GLN A 24 0.96 0.24 2.01
C GLN A 24 1.01 1.78 2.01
N VAL A 25 2.19 2.38 1.91
CA VAL A 25 2.38 3.83 2.07
C VAL A 25 1.97 4.58 0.81
N VAL A 26 2.38 4.10 -0.36
CA VAL A 26 2.27 4.85 -1.62
C VAL A 26 0.94 4.58 -2.32
N VAL A 27 0.56 3.29 -2.44
CA VAL A 27 -0.64 2.88 -3.19
C VAL A 27 -1.89 2.99 -2.33
N TYR A 28 -1.89 2.40 -1.13
CA TYR A 28 -3.07 2.31 -0.26
C TYR A 28 -3.19 3.45 0.77
N LYS A 29 -2.15 4.29 0.89
CA LYS A 29 -2.08 5.41 1.84
C LYS A 29 -2.31 4.99 3.31
N ILE A 30 -1.82 3.81 3.67
CA ILE A 30 -1.85 3.26 5.03
C ILE A 30 -0.74 3.92 5.85
N LYS A 31 -1.14 4.62 6.92
CA LYS A 31 -0.25 5.20 7.93
C LYS A 31 0.45 4.10 8.72
N GLN A 32 1.76 4.26 8.92
CA GLN A 32 2.64 3.27 9.57
C GLN A 32 3.01 3.64 11.02
N ASP A 33 2.44 4.71 11.54
CA ASP A 33 2.66 5.16 12.91
C ASP A 33 1.39 5.79 13.51
N PHE A 34 1.46 6.05 14.82
CA PHE A 34 0.40 6.68 15.62
C PHE A 34 0.60 8.18 15.81
N LYS A 35 1.63 8.77 15.22
CA LYS A 35 2.02 10.15 15.50
C LYS A 35 1.44 11.07 14.45
N GLU A 36 0.70 12.08 14.88
CA GLU A 36 0.09 13.03 13.95
C GLU A 36 1.13 13.86 13.19
N THR A 37 2.27 14.17 13.82
CA THR A 37 3.22 15.18 13.32
C THR A 37 4.56 14.62 12.84
N LYS A 38 4.94 13.41 13.25
CA LYS A 38 6.27 12.85 12.97
C LYS A 38 6.20 11.47 12.34
N LYS A 39 6.46 11.44 11.04
CA LYS A 39 6.56 10.21 10.25
C LYS A 39 7.78 9.39 10.64
N THR A 40 7.68 8.08 10.51
CA THR A 40 8.84 7.18 10.63
C THR A 40 9.89 7.49 9.56
N LYS A 41 11.17 7.20 9.84
CA LYS A 41 12.26 7.43 8.88
C LYS A 41 12.03 6.71 7.55
N LEU A 42 11.47 5.49 7.59
CA LEU A 42 11.13 4.71 6.41
C LEU A 42 10.07 5.41 5.55
N VAL A 43 8.97 5.85 6.17
CA VAL A 43 7.90 6.57 5.46
C VAL A 43 8.45 7.86 4.85
N SER A 44 9.25 8.63 5.59
CA SER A 44 9.89 9.85 5.06
C SER A 44 10.77 9.55 3.84
N ILE A 45 11.62 8.52 3.89
CA ILE A 45 12.47 8.12 2.76
C ILE A 45 11.62 7.82 1.52
N ILE A 46 10.56 7.02 1.69
CA ILE A 46 9.67 6.62 0.58
C ILE A 46 8.96 7.85 0.02
N GLU A 47 8.32 8.65 0.88
CA GLU A 47 7.53 9.80 0.45
C GLU A 47 8.39 10.86 -0.24
N ASP A 48 9.54 11.24 0.33
CA ASP A 48 10.44 12.23 -0.25
C ASP A 48 10.88 11.86 -1.66
N LYS A 49 11.16 10.57 -1.88
CA LYS A 49 11.53 10.02 -3.19
C LYS A 49 10.36 9.82 -4.14
N THR A 50 9.11 9.82 -3.65
CA THR A 50 7.90 9.68 -4.47
C THR A 50 7.25 11.01 -4.84
N LYS A 51 7.60 12.12 -4.17
CA LYS A 51 7.08 13.47 -4.49
C LYS A 51 7.34 13.88 -5.95
N GLU A 52 8.40 13.34 -6.55
CA GLU A 52 8.84 13.65 -7.91
C GLU A 52 8.25 12.72 -8.98
N ILE A 53 7.45 11.72 -8.59
CA ILE A 53 6.93 10.70 -9.51
C ILE A 53 5.45 10.99 -9.79
N SER A 54 5.15 11.38 -11.04
CA SER A 54 3.77 11.61 -11.51
C SER A 54 3.05 10.31 -11.93
N GLU A 55 3.79 9.21 -12.12
CA GLU A 55 3.26 7.99 -12.71
C GLU A 55 2.62 7.02 -11.73
N LEU A 56 1.64 6.26 -12.25
CA LEU A 56 0.95 5.13 -11.61
C LEU A 56 1.91 4.30 -10.75
N TYR A 57 1.63 4.24 -9.45
CA TYR A 57 2.47 3.57 -8.44
C TYR A 57 2.45 2.04 -8.49
N GLU A 58 1.47 1.45 -9.19
CA GLU A 58 1.19 0.00 -9.13
C GLU A 58 2.18 -0.93 -9.88
N PRO A 59 2.79 -0.55 -11.02
CA PRO A 59 3.83 -1.36 -11.66
C PRO A 59 5.25 -0.98 -11.20
N PHE A 60 5.42 -0.32 -10.03
CA PHE A 60 6.73 0.19 -9.59
C PHE A 60 7.84 -0.87 -9.66
N PHE A 61 7.60 -2.11 -9.24
CA PHE A 61 8.61 -3.17 -9.31
C PHE A 61 8.73 -3.86 -10.67
N LYS A 62 7.86 -3.54 -11.64
CA LYS A 62 7.78 -4.19 -12.96
C LYS A 62 8.37 -3.36 -14.10
N LYS A 63 8.46 -2.03 -13.94
CA LYS A 63 9.04 -1.13 -14.96
C LYS A 63 10.57 -1.12 -14.89
N LYS A 64 11.25 -1.14 -16.04
CA LYS A 64 12.72 -1.06 -16.11
C LYS A 64 13.23 0.29 -15.58
N ASP A 65 12.48 1.37 -15.82
CA ASP A 65 12.88 2.72 -15.46
C ASP A 65 12.85 3.00 -13.94
N SER A 66 12.19 2.13 -13.16
CA SER A 66 12.18 2.26 -11.70
C SER A 66 13.45 1.72 -11.04
N TYR A 67 14.34 1.03 -11.77
CA TYR A 67 15.52 0.38 -11.19
C TYR A 67 16.44 1.33 -10.42
N LYS A 68 16.68 2.52 -10.98
CA LYS A 68 17.51 3.55 -10.33
C LYS A 68 16.90 3.96 -8.99
N LEU A 69 15.62 4.33 -9.01
CA LEU A 69 14.90 4.74 -7.81
C LEU A 69 14.78 3.60 -6.78
N LYS A 70 14.53 2.37 -7.22
CA LYS A 70 14.51 1.17 -6.36
C LYS A 70 15.86 1.01 -5.65
N THR A 71 16.97 1.10 -6.39
CA THR A 71 18.32 1.00 -5.84
C THR A 71 18.61 2.11 -4.84
N GLU A 72 18.22 3.35 -5.12
CA GLU A 72 18.36 4.47 -4.18
C GLU A 72 17.57 4.25 -2.89
N LEU A 73 16.31 3.82 -2.99
CA LEU A 73 15.46 3.53 -1.84
C LEU A 73 16.01 2.40 -0.99
N ILE A 74 16.45 1.29 -1.60
CA ILE A 74 17.06 0.16 -0.89
C ILE A 74 18.30 0.63 -0.13
N ASN A 75 19.16 1.44 -0.77
CA ASN A 75 20.35 2.00 -0.15
C ASN A 75 20.05 2.85 1.09
N GLU A 76 19.06 3.75 0.98
CA GLU A 76 18.61 4.58 2.10
C GLU A 76 18.03 3.72 3.24
N ILE A 77 17.20 2.71 2.92
CA ILE A 77 16.54 1.85 3.90
C ILE A 77 17.57 1.05 4.71
N TYR A 78 18.50 0.32 4.06
CA TYR A 78 19.44 -0.48 4.83
C TYR A 78 20.45 0.39 5.59
N LYS A 79 20.78 1.58 5.07
CA LYS A 79 21.74 2.49 5.70
C LYS A 79 21.17 3.14 6.95
N TYR A 80 19.93 3.62 6.90
CA TYR A 80 19.35 4.45 7.96
C TYR A 80 18.24 3.78 8.78
N CYS A 81 17.55 2.76 8.26
CA CYS A 81 16.48 2.08 8.98
C CYS A 81 16.99 0.80 9.65
N LEU A 82 17.57 -0.12 8.88
CA LEU A 82 17.84 -1.48 9.37
C LEU A 82 18.88 -1.57 10.49
N ILE A 83 19.75 -0.57 10.61
CA ILE A 83 20.77 -0.53 11.68
C ILE A 83 20.16 -0.42 13.08
N ASP A 84 19.05 0.30 13.21
CA ASP A 84 18.31 0.46 14.47
C ASP A 84 17.21 -0.60 14.61
N VAL A 85 16.69 -1.11 13.49
CA VAL A 85 15.54 -2.04 13.47
C VAL A 85 15.96 -3.47 13.77
N ILE A 86 16.96 -4.01 13.06
CA ILE A 86 17.37 -5.41 13.18
C ILE A 86 17.75 -5.73 14.64
N PRO A 87 18.63 -4.99 15.31
CA PRO A 87 19.04 -5.34 16.67
C PRO A 87 17.91 -5.35 17.70
N ARG A 88 16.86 -4.54 17.50
CA ARG A 88 15.73 -4.43 18.44
C ARG A 88 14.78 -5.62 18.39
N PHE A 89 14.87 -6.48 17.38
CA PHE A 89 14.12 -7.72 17.34
C PHE A 89 14.73 -8.82 18.23
N GLN A 90 15.95 -8.63 18.74
CA GLN A 90 16.53 -9.51 19.74
C GLN A 90 15.91 -9.24 21.12
N ARG A 91 15.54 -10.31 21.83
CA ARG A 91 15.01 -10.22 23.20
C ARG A 91 16.14 -10.49 24.19
N ASN A 92 16.36 -9.58 25.13
CA ASN A 92 17.33 -9.79 26.19
C ASN A 92 17.02 -11.07 26.96
N GLY A 93 18.03 -11.92 27.17
CA GLY A 93 17.94 -13.14 27.98
C GLY A 93 17.26 -14.34 27.31
N LYS A 94 17.05 -14.34 25.99
CA LYS A 94 16.53 -15.50 25.24
C LYS A 94 17.44 -15.85 24.07
N GLN A 95 17.33 -17.10 23.58
CA GLN A 95 18.02 -17.51 22.37
C GLN A 95 17.51 -16.70 21.18
N ASN A 96 18.42 -16.03 20.49
CA ASN A 96 18.09 -15.21 19.33
C ASN A 96 17.90 -16.09 18.10
N ILE A 97 16.88 -15.76 17.30
CA ILE A 97 16.60 -16.43 16.02
C ILE A 97 17.65 -16.14 14.94
N TYR A 98 18.46 -15.09 15.11
CA TYR A 98 19.57 -14.74 14.24
C TYR A 98 20.64 -13.93 14.98
N LEU A 99 21.86 -13.91 14.43
CA LEU A 99 22.98 -13.09 14.88
C LEU A 99 23.10 -11.82 14.02
N HIS A 100 23.55 -10.73 14.62
CA HIS A 100 23.88 -9.47 13.93
C HIS A 100 25.17 -8.85 14.48
N HIS A 101 25.72 -7.88 13.76
CA HIS A 101 27.00 -7.26 14.11
C HIS A 101 26.91 -5.85 14.69
N ALA A 102 25.71 -5.32 14.90
CA ALA A 102 25.54 -4.00 15.50
C ALA A 102 25.86 -4.01 17.00
N LYS A 103 26.60 -3.00 17.46
CA LYS A 103 26.90 -2.79 18.88
C LYS A 103 25.92 -1.77 19.46
N GLN A 104 25.34 -2.10 20.61
CA GLN A 104 24.48 -1.18 21.35
C GLN A 104 25.30 -0.04 21.97
N THR A 105 24.79 1.18 21.83
CA THR A 105 25.32 2.40 22.45
C THR A 105 24.17 3.21 23.04
N VAL A 106 24.48 4.22 23.85
CA VAL A 106 23.52 5.17 24.42
C VAL A 106 23.88 6.56 23.93
N ASN A 107 22.93 7.31 23.39
CA ASN A 107 23.18 8.69 22.97
C ASN A 107 23.09 9.67 24.16
N LYS A 108 23.41 10.96 23.91
CA LYS A 108 23.37 12.03 24.92
C LYS A 108 22.01 12.18 25.62
N ASN A 109 20.92 11.76 24.99
CA ASN A 109 19.56 11.83 25.52
C ASN A 109 19.13 10.52 26.20
N GLN A 110 20.08 9.66 26.60
CA GLN A 110 19.84 8.36 27.22
C GLN A 110 19.02 7.37 26.35
N GLN A 111 18.99 7.57 25.03
CA GLN A 111 18.29 6.67 24.12
C GLN A 111 19.22 5.60 23.57
N LEU A 112 18.75 4.36 23.56
CA LEU A 112 19.43 3.23 22.94
C LEU A 112 19.62 3.44 21.44
N ARG A 113 20.84 3.22 20.97
CA ARG A 113 21.27 3.28 19.57
C ARG A 113 22.10 2.07 19.21
N TYR A 114 22.22 1.82 17.92
CA TYR A 114 23.01 0.72 17.40
C TYR A 114 23.93 1.22 16.29
N ASN A 115 25.18 0.79 16.33
CA ASN A 115 26.18 1.13 15.32
C ASN A 115 26.90 -0.11 14.80
N LEU A 116 27.07 -0.19 13.49
CA LEU A 116 27.93 -1.17 12.86
C LEU A 116 29.37 -0.71 12.97
N GLN A 117 30.24 -1.60 13.44
CA GLN A 117 31.67 -1.32 13.59
C GLN A 117 32.39 -1.31 12.23
N GLN A 118 31.87 -2.05 11.24
CA GLN A 118 32.45 -2.19 9.91
C GLN A 118 31.32 -2.24 8.85
N LYS A 119 31.54 -1.61 7.68
CA LYS A 119 30.50 -1.46 6.64
C LYS A 119 30.12 -2.77 5.96
N ASP A 120 31.07 -3.69 5.81
CA ASP A 120 30.93 -5.02 5.24
C ASP A 120 30.12 -6.00 6.13
N LYS A 121 29.91 -5.64 7.40
CA LYS A 121 29.10 -6.41 8.37
C LYS A 121 27.59 -6.10 8.32
N ARG A 122 27.07 -5.71 7.16
CA ARG A 122 25.64 -5.46 6.90
C ARG A 122 24.90 -6.73 6.52
N PHE A 123 24.87 -7.70 7.42
CA PHE A 123 24.15 -8.96 7.26
C PHE A 123 23.75 -9.54 8.61
N ILE A 124 22.78 -10.46 8.58
CA ILE A 124 22.45 -11.35 9.70
C ILE A 124 22.85 -12.78 9.36
N ILE A 125 23.05 -13.61 10.39
CA ILE A 125 23.21 -15.05 10.25
C ILE A 125 22.02 -15.72 10.93
N VAL A 126 21.22 -16.46 10.18
CA VAL A 126 20.11 -17.26 10.70
C VAL A 126 20.59 -18.71 10.79
N SER A 127 20.48 -19.32 11.97
CA SER A 127 20.93 -20.71 12.14
C SER A 127 20.07 -21.68 11.35
N LYS A 128 20.65 -22.82 10.96
CA LYS A 128 19.91 -23.90 10.29
C LYS A 128 18.66 -24.34 11.05
N ASP A 129 18.73 -24.38 12.38
CA ASP A 129 17.62 -24.80 13.25
C ASP A 129 16.49 -23.76 13.21
N ALA A 130 16.83 -22.47 13.28
CA ALA A 130 15.84 -21.40 13.15
C ALA A 130 15.19 -21.40 11.76
N ILE A 131 15.97 -21.64 10.70
CA ILE A 131 15.44 -21.76 9.33
C ILE A 131 14.49 -22.95 9.21
N PHE A 132 14.87 -24.10 9.78
CA PHE A 132 14.04 -25.30 9.78
C PHE A 132 12.70 -25.03 10.45
N GLU A 133 12.70 -24.45 11.66
CA GLU A 133 11.47 -24.13 12.39
C GLU A 133 10.59 -23.08 11.67
N ILE A 134 11.20 -22.02 11.13
CA ILE A 134 10.47 -21.00 10.35
C ILE A 134 9.83 -21.63 9.11
N LYS A 135 10.54 -22.49 8.38
CA LYS A 135 10.00 -23.17 7.19
C LYS A 135 8.87 -24.13 7.56
N LYS A 136 9.07 -24.94 8.60
CA LYS A 136 8.09 -25.91 9.09
C LYS A 136 6.78 -25.25 9.51
N HIS A 137 6.85 -24.08 10.13
CA HIS A 137 5.70 -23.34 10.64
C HIS A 137 5.30 -22.12 9.80
N TYR A 138 5.83 -22.00 8.58
CA TYR A 138 5.74 -20.79 7.75
C TYR A 138 4.30 -20.27 7.60
N LYS A 139 3.36 -21.14 7.23
CA LYS A 139 1.96 -20.72 6.99
C LYS A 139 1.35 -20.07 8.23
N MET A 140 1.45 -20.74 9.38
CA MET A 140 0.90 -20.23 10.64
C MET A 140 1.60 -18.95 11.09
N LEU A 141 2.94 -18.92 11.03
CA LEU A 141 3.72 -17.73 11.39
C LEU A 141 3.36 -16.54 10.49
N PHE A 142 3.20 -16.77 9.19
CA PHE A 142 2.82 -15.75 8.23
C PHE A 142 1.43 -15.19 8.56
N GLU A 143 0.42 -16.05 8.76
CA GLU A 143 -0.94 -15.65 9.11
C GLU A 143 -0.98 -14.84 10.42
N VAL A 144 -0.23 -15.26 11.45
CA VAL A 144 -0.12 -14.54 12.73
C VAL A 144 0.54 -13.18 12.54
N VAL A 145 1.63 -13.09 11.78
CA VAL A 145 2.32 -11.81 11.51
C VAL A 145 1.39 -10.85 10.77
N ILE A 146 0.65 -11.33 9.75
CA ILE A 146 -0.31 -10.50 9.01
C ILE A 146 -1.43 -10.01 9.92
N LEU A 147 -1.97 -10.87 10.79
CA LEU A 147 -3.03 -10.50 11.73
C LEU A 147 -2.55 -9.44 12.73
N GLU A 148 -1.40 -9.67 13.38
CA GLU A 148 -0.85 -8.73 14.37
C GLU A 148 -0.44 -7.41 13.71
N TRP A 149 0.03 -7.43 12.46
CA TRP A 149 0.30 -6.22 11.70
C TRP A 149 -0.99 -5.47 11.36
N ALA A 150 -2.05 -6.16 10.93
CA ALA A 150 -3.34 -5.52 10.68
C ALA A 150 -3.92 -4.87 11.94
N LYS A 151 -3.88 -5.57 13.10
CA LYS A 151 -4.27 -5.02 14.41
C LYS A 151 -3.43 -3.82 14.84
N PHE A 152 -2.16 -3.79 14.45
CA PHE A 152 -1.31 -2.62 14.69
C PHE A 152 -1.78 -1.44 13.83
N LEU A 153 -2.06 -1.67 12.54
CA LEU A 153 -2.43 -0.64 11.59
C LEU A 153 -3.85 -0.10 11.77
N GLU A 154 -4.81 -0.92 12.22
CA GLU A 154 -6.23 -0.50 12.37
C GLU A 154 -6.42 0.62 13.40
N LYS A 155 -5.49 0.77 14.33
CA LYS A 155 -5.53 1.82 15.37
C LYS A 155 -5.47 3.24 14.80
N THR A 156 -4.95 3.43 13.59
CA THR A 156 -4.84 4.75 12.92
C THR A 156 -5.41 4.79 11.52
N ASN A 157 -5.82 3.64 10.96
CA ASN A 157 -6.23 3.53 9.57
C ASN A 157 -7.68 3.10 9.45
N PHE A 158 -8.53 4.00 8.94
CA PHE A 158 -9.93 3.73 8.62
C PHE A 158 -10.07 3.34 7.14
N THR A 159 -9.35 2.28 6.75
CA THR A 159 -9.36 1.80 5.37
C THR A 159 -10.10 0.46 5.28
N PRO A 160 -11.02 0.28 4.32
CA PRO A 160 -11.71 -1.00 4.17
C PRO A 160 -10.74 -2.09 3.77
N LYS A 161 -11.07 -3.34 4.13
CA LYS A 161 -10.30 -4.54 3.77
C LYS A 161 -8.81 -4.45 4.12
N LEU A 162 -8.48 -3.82 5.26
CA LEU A 162 -7.09 -3.64 5.73
C LEU A 162 -6.32 -4.96 5.76
N ILE A 163 -6.90 -6.03 6.32
CA ILE A 163 -6.27 -7.36 6.36
C ILE A 163 -5.90 -7.83 4.95
N GLN A 164 -6.83 -7.74 3.99
CA GLN A 164 -6.57 -8.17 2.60
C GLN A 164 -5.49 -7.32 1.92
N LYS A 165 -5.41 -6.02 2.21
CA LYS A 165 -4.34 -5.15 1.69
C LYS A 165 -2.96 -5.49 2.24
N VAL A 166 -2.90 -5.88 3.52
CA VAL A 166 -1.66 -6.30 4.18
C VAL A 166 -1.23 -7.69 3.68
N GLU A 167 -2.20 -8.61 3.50
CA GLU A 167 -1.97 -9.98 3.03
C GLU A 167 -1.56 -10.04 1.55
N LYS A 168 -2.27 -9.34 0.66
CA LYS A 168 -2.09 -9.42 -0.81
C LYS A 168 -1.06 -8.41 -1.35
N ILE A 169 -0.11 -8.01 -0.53
CA ILE A 169 0.81 -6.92 -0.85
C ILE A 169 1.63 -7.18 -2.13
N ASN A 170 1.94 -8.45 -2.43
CA ASN A 170 2.81 -8.82 -3.54
C ASN A 170 2.04 -9.12 -4.84
N ASP A 171 0.71 -9.22 -4.78
CA ASP A 171 -0.13 -9.50 -5.94
C ASP A 171 -1.55 -8.94 -5.76
N PRO A 172 -1.71 -7.60 -5.78
CA PRO A 172 -3.03 -7.00 -5.79
C PRO A 172 -3.70 -7.25 -7.14
N LYS A 173 -4.36 -8.40 -7.28
CA LYS A 173 -5.12 -8.73 -8.48
C LYS A 173 -6.34 -7.83 -8.61
N ARG A 174 -6.29 -6.89 -9.56
CA ARG A 174 -7.46 -6.17 -10.04
C ARG A 174 -8.18 -7.03 -11.06
N ASN A 175 -9.49 -7.20 -10.89
CA ASN A 175 -10.29 -7.89 -11.89
C ASN A 175 -10.59 -6.95 -13.06
N SER A 176 -10.81 -7.52 -14.24
CA SER A 176 -11.33 -6.73 -15.36
C SER A 176 -12.72 -6.20 -15.02
N LEU A 177 -12.90 -4.88 -15.12
CA LEU A 177 -14.19 -4.23 -14.92
C LEU A 177 -15.13 -4.43 -16.11
N GLN A 178 -14.64 -4.90 -17.26
CA GLN A 178 -15.43 -5.04 -18.50
C GLN A 178 -16.71 -5.87 -18.32
N LYS A 179 -16.71 -6.80 -17.36
CA LYS A 179 -17.91 -7.58 -16.98
C LYS A 179 -19.10 -6.70 -16.53
N TYR A 180 -18.85 -5.50 -16.01
CA TYR A 180 -19.88 -4.57 -15.56
C TYR A 180 -20.39 -3.62 -16.66
N LYS A 181 -19.75 -3.60 -17.84
CA LYS A 181 -20.07 -2.66 -18.93
C LYS A 181 -21.54 -2.74 -19.33
N LYS A 182 -22.04 -3.96 -19.54
CA LYS A 182 -23.44 -4.19 -19.94
C LYS A 182 -24.44 -3.72 -18.89
N ILE A 183 -24.14 -3.98 -17.61
CA ILE A 183 -24.99 -3.57 -16.48
C ILE A 183 -25.03 -2.04 -16.41
N LEU A 184 -23.88 -1.38 -16.41
CA LEU A 184 -23.82 0.09 -16.32
C LEU A 184 -24.50 0.78 -17.51
N LEU A 185 -24.31 0.27 -18.74
CA LEU A 185 -25.01 0.78 -19.92
C LEU A 185 -26.53 0.55 -19.88
N SER A 186 -27.01 -0.51 -19.21
CA SER A 186 -28.45 -0.74 -19.07
C SER A 186 -29.10 0.17 -18.03
N LEU A 187 -28.34 0.63 -17.04
CA LEU A 187 -28.81 1.54 -15.99
C LEU A 187 -28.74 3.01 -16.44
N GLU A 188 -27.77 3.35 -17.29
CA GLU A 188 -27.57 4.71 -17.79
C GLU A 188 -28.20 4.88 -19.19
N THR A 189 -29.37 5.53 -19.25
CA THR A 189 -30.14 5.73 -20.50
C THR A 189 -29.42 6.56 -21.56
N THR A 190 -28.42 7.34 -21.15
CA THR A 190 -27.62 8.18 -22.05
C THR A 190 -26.17 7.72 -21.91
N SER A 191 -25.65 6.97 -22.89
CA SER A 191 -24.26 6.50 -22.95
C SER A 191 -23.28 7.69 -22.99
N ARG A 192 -23.03 8.32 -21.84
CA ARG A 192 -22.27 9.56 -21.68
C ARG A 192 -21.24 9.40 -20.58
N CYS A 193 -20.12 10.08 -20.71
CA CYS A 193 -19.07 10.08 -19.71
C CYS A 193 -19.60 10.73 -18.42
N PHE A 194 -19.45 10.04 -17.29
CA PHE A 194 -19.88 10.54 -15.99
C PHE A 194 -19.23 11.90 -15.64
N TYR A 195 -18.00 12.14 -16.08
CA TYR A 195 -17.24 13.34 -15.74
C TYR A 195 -17.48 14.51 -16.71
N CYS A 196 -17.11 14.36 -17.98
CA CYS A 196 -17.21 15.46 -18.95
C CYS A 196 -18.57 15.55 -19.66
N ASN A 197 -19.49 14.62 -19.35
CA ASN A 197 -20.80 14.53 -19.97
C ASN A 197 -20.77 14.42 -21.50
N LYS A 198 -19.65 14.09 -22.15
CA LYS A 198 -19.61 13.86 -23.62
C LYS A 198 -20.15 12.46 -23.94
N GLY A 199 -20.74 12.29 -25.13
CA GLY A 199 -21.18 10.97 -25.60
C GLY A 199 -20.02 9.97 -25.65
N LEU A 200 -20.29 8.73 -25.27
CA LEU A 200 -19.31 7.65 -25.26
C LEU A 200 -19.39 6.85 -26.56
N ASN A 201 -18.22 6.54 -27.13
CA ASN A 201 -18.12 5.54 -28.18
C ASN A 201 -18.28 4.15 -27.55
N LEU A 202 -19.26 3.36 -28.00
CA LEU A 202 -19.52 2.02 -27.47
C LEU A 202 -18.30 1.09 -27.57
N ASN A 203 -17.38 1.34 -28.50
CA ASN A 203 -16.14 0.57 -28.67
C ASN A 203 -15.01 1.03 -27.73
N ASP A 204 -15.12 2.21 -27.13
CA ASP A 204 -14.09 2.82 -26.26
C ASP A 204 -14.72 3.41 -24.99
N ILE A 205 -15.27 2.52 -24.17
CA ILE A 205 -15.85 2.85 -22.86
C ILE A 205 -14.94 2.33 -21.78
N HIS A 206 -14.56 3.25 -20.90
CA HIS A 206 -13.87 2.92 -19.66
C HIS A 206 -14.88 2.81 -18.52
N ILE A 207 -14.62 1.88 -17.60
CA ILE A 207 -15.32 1.79 -16.32
C ILE A 207 -14.32 2.23 -15.29
N ASP A 208 -14.70 3.23 -14.51
CA ASP A 208 -13.85 3.84 -13.50
C ASP A 208 -14.43 3.63 -12.10
N HIS A 209 -13.54 3.50 -11.11
CA HIS A 209 -13.90 3.50 -9.70
C HIS A 209 -13.97 4.95 -9.22
N PHE A 210 -15.17 5.43 -8.91
CA PHE A 210 -15.41 6.80 -8.45
C PHE A 210 -14.52 7.16 -7.25
N ILE A 211 -14.63 6.42 -6.14
CA ILE A 211 -13.63 6.41 -5.07
C ILE A 211 -12.51 5.44 -5.48
N PRO A 212 -11.23 5.82 -5.36
CA PRO A 212 -10.10 5.02 -5.83
C PRO A 212 -10.13 3.57 -5.37
N TRP A 213 -9.88 2.64 -6.30
CA TRP A 213 -9.79 1.20 -5.98
C TRP A 213 -8.72 0.91 -4.94
N SER A 214 -7.60 1.63 -4.93
CA SER A 214 -6.57 1.45 -3.91
C SER A 214 -7.06 1.78 -2.49
N TYR A 215 -8.11 2.60 -2.35
CA TYR A 215 -8.79 2.82 -1.09
C TYR A 215 -9.90 1.79 -0.82
N ILE A 216 -10.83 1.52 -1.74
CA ILE A 216 -11.95 0.58 -1.47
C ILE A 216 -11.51 -0.90 -1.49
N PHE A 217 -10.63 -1.25 -2.42
CA PHE A 217 -10.13 -2.60 -2.67
C PHE A 217 -11.25 -3.59 -3.03
N ASP A 218 -12.21 -3.09 -3.80
CA ASP A 218 -13.37 -3.83 -4.29
C ASP A 218 -13.89 -3.23 -5.60
N ASP A 219 -14.64 -4.04 -6.33
CA ASP A 219 -15.29 -3.68 -7.60
C ASP A 219 -16.81 -3.56 -7.42
N ASN A 220 -17.25 -3.04 -6.27
CA ASN A 220 -18.67 -2.86 -5.98
C ASN A 220 -19.30 -1.87 -6.97
N VAL A 221 -20.40 -2.28 -7.61
CA VAL A 221 -21.02 -1.57 -8.74
C VAL A 221 -21.50 -0.17 -8.36
N TRP A 222 -21.92 0.06 -7.11
CA TRP A 222 -22.32 1.39 -6.62
C TRP A 222 -21.20 2.44 -6.76
N ASN A 223 -19.94 2.00 -6.76
CA ASN A 223 -18.75 2.85 -6.92
C ASN A 223 -18.22 2.89 -8.36
N LEU A 224 -18.87 2.23 -9.31
CA LEU A 224 -18.44 2.22 -10.71
C LEU A 224 -19.23 3.24 -11.53
N VAL A 225 -18.54 3.89 -12.48
CA VAL A 225 -19.13 4.86 -13.41
C VAL A 225 -18.60 4.64 -14.84
N LEU A 226 -19.41 4.99 -15.84
CA LEU A 226 -18.95 5.05 -17.22
C LEU A 226 -18.09 6.30 -17.44
N SER A 227 -16.95 6.16 -18.11
CA SER A 227 -16.03 7.26 -18.37
C SER A 227 -15.40 7.15 -19.75
N CYS A 228 -14.96 8.29 -20.29
CA CYS A 228 -14.04 8.29 -21.43
C CYS A 228 -12.60 8.09 -20.93
N SER A 229 -11.75 7.59 -21.82
CA SER A 229 -10.32 7.35 -21.54
C SER A 229 -9.63 8.58 -20.94
N ASN A 230 -9.85 9.77 -21.51
CA ASN A 230 -9.25 11.02 -21.04
C ASN A 230 -9.61 11.35 -19.58
N CYS A 231 -10.90 11.33 -19.22
CA CYS A 231 -11.31 11.64 -17.85
C CYS A 231 -10.82 10.59 -16.86
N ASN A 232 -10.87 9.30 -17.23
CA ASN A 232 -10.35 8.21 -16.39
C ASN A 232 -8.84 8.36 -16.12
N LEU A 233 -8.06 8.72 -17.15
CA LEU A 233 -6.63 8.94 -17.02
C LEU A 233 -6.28 10.19 -16.20
N ILE A 234 -7.01 11.29 -16.39
CA ILE A 234 -6.82 12.53 -15.61
C ILE A 234 -7.15 12.29 -14.14
N LYS A 235 -8.30 11.68 -13.86
CA LYS A 235 -8.70 11.36 -12.48
C LYS A 235 -7.69 10.41 -11.84
N ASN A 236 -7.32 9.33 -12.54
CA ASN A 236 -6.47 8.28 -12.03
C ASN A 236 -6.96 7.80 -10.64
N SER A 237 -6.11 7.94 -9.61
CA SER A 237 -6.39 7.57 -8.22
C SER A 237 -6.81 8.76 -7.36
N SER A 238 -7.16 9.89 -7.98
CA SER A 238 -7.67 11.08 -7.29
C SER A 238 -9.16 10.93 -6.98
N LEU A 239 -9.61 11.63 -5.94
CA LEU A 239 -11.02 11.75 -5.59
C LEU A 239 -11.71 12.83 -6.45
N PRO A 240 -12.83 12.52 -7.12
CA PRO A 240 -13.65 13.54 -7.78
C PRO A 240 -14.16 14.58 -6.78
N THR A 241 -14.52 15.78 -7.26
CA THR A 241 -15.05 16.87 -6.41
C THR A 241 -16.41 16.52 -5.77
N LEU A 242 -16.83 17.32 -4.79
CA LEU A 242 -18.14 17.16 -4.12
C LEU A 242 -19.33 17.25 -5.09
N GLU A 243 -19.19 18.00 -6.20
CA GLU A 243 -20.20 18.05 -7.25
C GLU A 243 -20.42 16.66 -7.87
N TYR A 244 -19.33 15.98 -8.23
CA TYR A 244 -19.41 14.62 -8.76
C TYR A 244 -19.88 13.60 -7.72
N LEU A 245 -19.58 13.81 -6.43
CA LEU A 245 -20.11 12.98 -5.35
C LEU A 245 -21.64 13.09 -5.27
N ASN A 246 -22.19 14.31 -5.31
CA ASN A 246 -23.63 14.50 -5.31
C ASN A 246 -24.29 13.88 -6.55
N LYS A 247 -23.67 14.04 -7.72
CA LYS A 247 -24.11 13.37 -8.95
C LYS A 247 -24.13 11.84 -8.80
N LEU A 248 -23.11 11.26 -8.17
CA LEU A 248 -23.03 9.81 -7.91
C LEU A 248 -24.18 9.34 -7.02
N LYS A 249 -24.44 10.08 -5.93
CA LYS A 249 -25.51 9.78 -4.97
C LYS A 249 -26.89 9.83 -5.61
N MET A 250 -27.17 10.89 -6.38
CA MET A 250 -28.42 10.99 -7.14
C MET A 250 -28.60 9.81 -8.10
N ARG A 251 -27.58 9.51 -8.90
CA ARG A 251 -27.58 8.37 -9.84
C ARG A 251 -27.79 7.03 -9.13
N ASN A 252 -27.16 6.81 -7.98
CA ASN A 252 -27.36 5.57 -7.19
C ASN A 252 -28.75 5.47 -6.56
N LYS A 253 -29.35 6.61 -6.19
CA LYS A 253 -30.68 6.64 -5.60
C LYS A 253 -31.77 6.30 -6.61
N GLU A 254 -31.59 6.70 -7.87
CA GLU A 254 -32.52 6.41 -8.97
C GLU A 254 -32.45 4.96 -9.46
N GLN A 255 -31.32 4.27 -9.23
CA GLN A 255 -31.05 2.92 -9.74
C GLN A 255 -31.02 1.89 -8.59
N LYS A 256 -32.05 1.03 -8.50
CA LYS A 256 -32.20 0.08 -7.38
C LYS A 256 -31.00 -0.84 -7.21
N GLU A 257 -30.38 -1.25 -8.31
CA GLU A 257 -29.21 -2.14 -8.38
C GLU A 257 -27.93 -1.50 -7.80
N LEU A 258 -27.90 -0.17 -7.72
CA LEU A 258 -26.77 0.61 -7.21
C LEU A 258 -27.02 1.16 -5.81
N TYR A 259 -28.20 0.92 -5.23
CA TYR A 259 -28.62 1.55 -4.01
C TYR A 259 -27.75 1.14 -2.82
N ILE A 260 -27.23 2.15 -2.15
CA ILE A 260 -26.57 2.07 -0.86
C ILE A 260 -26.85 3.37 -0.12
N LYS A 261 -26.92 3.34 1.22
CA LYS A 261 -27.19 4.54 2.02
C LYS A 261 -26.15 5.63 1.72
N GLU A 262 -26.61 6.86 1.52
CA GLU A 262 -25.74 8.00 1.20
C GLU A 262 -24.65 8.21 2.26
N GLU A 263 -24.97 8.04 3.54
CA GLU A 263 -23.98 8.08 4.64
C GLU A 263 -22.82 7.10 4.45
N ILE A 264 -23.05 5.94 3.85
CA ILE A 264 -21.98 4.97 3.61
C ILE A 264 -21.04 5.50 2.52
N ILE A 265 -21.60 6.08 1.44
CA ILE A 265 -20.82 6.71 0.37
C ILE A 265 -20.00 7.88 0.94
N ASP A 266 -20.64 8.75 1.72
CA ASP A 266 -20.00 9.91 2.33
C ASP A 266 -18.87 9.47 3.29
N ASN A 267 -19.08 8.43 4.09
CA ASN A 267 -18.05 7.85 4.95
C ASN A 267 -16.86 7.31 4.16
N TYR A 268 -17.08 6.56 3.06
CA TYR A 268 -15.99 6.10 2.21
C TYR A 268 -15.23 7.27 1.58
N TYR A 269 -15.95 8.28 1.07
CA TYR A 269 -15.35 9.45 0.45
C TYR A 269 -14.47 10.24 1.43
N GLU A 270 -15.00 10.57 2.61
CA GLU A 270 -14.29 11.35 3.63
C GLU A 270 -13.11 10.57 4.23
N ASN A 271 -13.27 9.27 4.50
CA ASN A 271 -12.17 8.47 5.03
C ASN A 271 -11.07 8.24 3.97
N CYS A 272 -11.43 8.15 2.68
CA CYS A 272 -10.45 8.16 1.59
C CYS A 272 -9.63 9.46 1.60
N ARG A 273 -10.32 10.60 1.65
CA ARG A 273 -9.68 11.93 1.71
C ARG A 273 -8.76 12.06 2.93
N LYS A 274 -9.24 11.69 4.13
CA LYS A 274 -8.47 11.69 5.39
C LYS A 274 -7.27 10.74 5.37
N SER A 275 -7.30 9.71 4.54
CA SER A 275 -6.18 8.78 4.34
C SER A 275 -5.05 9.41 3.49
N GLY A 276 -5.29 10.54 2.82
CA GLY A 276 -4.28 11.27 2.04
C GLY A 276 -4.41 11.11 0.53
N PHE A 277 -5.58 10.71 0.04
CA PHE A 277 -5.91 10.76 -1.39
C PHE A 277 -6.21 12.19 -1.80
N ILE A 278 -5.63 12.62 -2.93
CA ILE A 278 -5.76 13.98 -3.44
C ILE A 278 -7.10 14.16 -4.15
N LEU A 279 -7.64 15.38 -4.11
CA LEU A 279 -8.77 15.77 -4.95
C LEU A 279 -8.29 15.97 -6.38
N MET A 280 -9.13 15.60 -7.34
CA MET A 280 -8.93 15.92 -8.75
C MET A 280 -8.91 17.45 -8.91
N SER A 281 -7.92 17.96 -9.65
CA SER A 281 -7.89 19.36 -10.06
C SER A 281 -9.02 19.64 -11.05
N ASN A 282 -9.69 20.79 -10.91
CA ASN A 282 -10.65 21.28 -11.89
C ASN A 282 -9.99 21.57 -13.24
#